data_AF-A0A167VJV8-F1
#
_entry.id   AF-A0A167VJV8-F1
#
_cell.length_a   1.000
_cell.length_b   1.000
_cell.length_c   1.000
_cell.angle_alpha   90.00
_cell.angle_beta   90.00
_cell.angle_gamma   90.00
#
_symmetry.space_group_name_H-M   'P 1'
#
loop_
_entity.id
_entity.type
_entity.pdbx_description
1 polymer ?
#
loop_
_entity_poly.entity_id
_entity_poly.type
_entity_poly.pdbx_seq_one_letter_code
_entity_poly.pdbx_strand_id
1 'polypeptide(L)'
;MQDAVSFPDYHCFASNQTGNTIFLMLALILPELNNVMFVTANIGAALGFFLGAGCLTGQLGHIVGPRRRLWLIGCNFVQACLVFAAGAVQYVYGVQLQGARAILVTSLLAFASGSQVVQSRSFGMTEISTAMATAAWVDLLIDPNLLLLRNRPRTRRVVFLSSLVIGALLGAVIYRTAGSHVAILVSGGGKMLVAFMYLFNETEQPKDQNEKV
;
A
#
# COMPACT_ATOMS: atom_id res chain seq x y z
N MET A 1 7.52 0.26 -3.06
CA MET A 1 8.32 -0.97 -2.93
C MET A 1 7.56 -2.23 -3.30
N GLN A 2 6.48 -2.61 -2.59
CA GLN A 2 5.74 -3.85 -2.86
C GLN A 2 5.29 -3.99 -4.33
N ASP A 3 4.69 -2.96 -4.92
CA ASP A 3 4.25 -2.99 -6.33
C ASP A 3 5.41 -3.09 -7.34
N ALA A 4 6.62 -2.64 -6.97
CA ALA A 4 7.82 -2.81 -7.80
C ALA A 4 8.34 -4.26 -7.82
N VAL A 5 7.83 -5.11 -6.90
CA VAL A 5 8.14 -6.54 -6.82
C VAL A 5 6.96 -7.36 -7.35
N SER A 6 5.74 -7.05 -6.93
CA SER A 6 4.56 -7.84 -7.26
C SER A 6 4.25 -7.82 -8.75
N PHE A 7 4.50 -6.70 -9.43
CA PHE A 7 4.20 -6.60 -10.86
C PHE A 7 5.12 -7.49 -11.71
N PRO A 8 6.47 -7.43 -11.58
CA PRO A 8 7.35 -8.36 -12.26
C PRO A 8 7.09 -9.84 -11.94
N ASP A 9 6.79 -10.17 -10.67
CA ASP A 9 6.68 -11.57 -10.23
C ASP A 9 5.31 -12.21 -10.52
N TYR A 10 4.24 -11.40 -10.49
CA TYR A 10 2.86 -11.90 -10.48
C TYR A 10 1.94 -11.28 -11.52
N HIS A 11 2.45 -10.33 -12.31
CA HIS A 11 1.70 -9.57 -13.33
C HIS A 11 0.46 -8.86 -12.75
N CYS A 12 0.55 -8.44 -11.48
CA CYS A 12 -0.48 -7.65 -10.81
C CYS A 12 0.13 -6.73 -9.76
N PHE A 13 -0.63 -5.72 -9.36
CA PHE A 13 -0.24 -4.83 -8.28
C PHE A 13 -0.82 -5.30 -6.95
N ALA A 14 -0.07 -5.19 -5.86
CA ALA A 14 -0.61 -5.43 -4.52
C ALA A 14 -1.44 -4.23 -4.03
N SER A 15 -1.05 -3.00 -4.40
CA SER A 15 -1.67 -1.77 -3.90
C SER A 15 -2.40 -0.94 -4.94
N ASN A 16 -2.00 -1.00 -6.22
CA ASN A 16 -2.61 -0.21 -7.31
C ASN A 16 -3.86 -0.90 -7.92
N GLN A 17 -4.99 -0.80 -7.25
CA GLN A 17 -6.21 -1.48 -7.67
C GLN A 17 -6.90 -0.90 -8.91
N THR A 18 -6.70 0.39 -9.22
CA THR A 18 -7.21 0.96 -10.48
C THR A 18 -6.61 0.24 -11.69
N GLY A 19 -5.31 -0.05 -11.65
CA GLY A 19 -4.63 -0.84 -12.68
C GLY A 19 -5.16 -2.28 -12.75
N ASN A 20 -5.29 -2.94 -11.60
CA ASN A 20 -5.80 -4.32 -11.53
C ASN A 20 -7.23 -4.44 -12.07
N THR A 21 -8.12 -3.47 -11.80
CA THR A 21 -9.47 -3.47 -12.38
C THR A 21 -9.43 -3.47 -13.90
N ILE A 22 -8.57 -2.63 -14.50
CA ILE A 22 -8.39 -2.58 -15.96
C ILE A 22 -7.78 -3.89 -16.46
N PHE A 23 -6.74 -4.42 -15.81
CA PHE A 23 -6.12 -5.69 -16.19
C PHE A 23 -7.10 -6.85 -16.12
N LEU A 24 -7.99 -6.86 -15.14
CA LEU A 24 -9.03 -7.88 -15.02
C LEU A 24 -10.00 -7.82 -16.20
N MET A 25 -10.47 -6.62 -16.58
CA MET A 25 -11.34 -6.46 -17.74
C MET A 25 -10.64 -6.86 -19.05
N LEU A 26 -9.38 -6.44 -19.23
CA LEU A 26 -8.59 -6.82 -20.40
C LEU A 26 -8.36 -8.34 -20.47
N ALA A 27 -8.05 -9.00 -19.35
CA ALA A 27 -7.84 -10.44 -19.32
C ALA A 27 -9.13 -11.23 -19.62
N LEU A 28 -10.31 -10.66 -19.35
CA LEU A 28 -11.60 -11.25 -19.70
C LEU A 28 -11.94 -11.11 -21.19
N ILE A 29 -11.60 -9.98 -21.81
CA ILE A 29 -11.91 -9.70 -23.23
C ILE A 29 -10.84 -10.22 -24.17
N LEU A 30 -9.57 -10.22 -23.73
CA LEU A 30 -8.39 -10.62 -24.50
C LEU A 30 -7.73 -11.84 -23.84
N PRO A 31 -8.36 -13.03 -23.88
CA PRO A 31 -7.86 -14.22 -23.20
C PRO A 31 -6.49 -14.67 -23.71
N GLU A 32 -6.13 -14.32 -24.95
CA GLU A 32 -4.82 -14.58 -25.56
C GLU A 32 -3.66 -13.89 -24.83
N LEU A 33 -3.93 -12.77 -24.13
CA LEU A 33 -2.94 -12.05 -23.34
C LEU A 33 -2.81 -12.61 -21.91
N ASN A 34 -3.71 -13.50 -21.50
CA ASN A 34 -3.65 -14.14 -20.19
C ASN A 34 -2.45 -15.11 -20.15
N ASN A 35 -1.77 -15.15 -19.01
CA ASN A 35 -0.50 -15.81 -18.75
C ASN A 35 0.73 -15.24 -19.48
N VAL A 36 0.55 -14.30 -20.41
CA VAL A 36 1.66 -13.58 -21.08
C VAL A 36 1.85 -12.21 -20.44
N MET A 37 0.78 -11.41 -20.37
CA MET A 37 0.81 -10.05 -19.81
C MET A 37 0.02 -9.91 -18.52
N PHE A 38 -0.96 -10.79 -18.30
CA PHE A 38 -1.88 -10.75 -17.16
C PHE A 38 -2.01 -12.13 -16.55
N VAL A 39 -2.28 -12.22 -15.25
CA VAL A 39 -2.67 -13.49 -14.62
C VAL A 39 -3.99 -13.27 -13.90
N THR A 40 -5.11 -13.65 -14.53
CA THR A 40 -6.46 -13.38 -14.03
C THR A 40 -6.66 -13.80 -12.58
N ALA A 41 -6.11 -14.95 -12.18
CA ALA A 41 -6.20 -15.46 -10.82
C ALA A 41 -5.49 -14.55 -9.79
N ASN A 42 -4.27 -14.10 -10.10
CA ASN A 42 -3.50 -13.20 -9.24
C ASN A 42 -4.17 -11.82 -9.15
N ILE A 43 -4.63 -11.29 -10.29
CA ILE A 43 -5.31 -9.99 -10.36
C ILE A 43 -6.61 -10.02 -9.55
N GLY A 44 -7.44 -11.05 -9.74
CA GLY A 44 -8.69 -11.23 -9.00
C GLY A 44 -8.44 -11.42 -7.50
N ALA A 45 -7.42 -12.19 -7.12
CA ALA A 45 -7.01 -12.35 -5.73
C ALA A 45 -6.55 -11.02 -5.11
N ALA A 46 -5.66 -10.29 -5.79
CA ALA A 46 -5.18 -9.00 -5.32
C ALA A 46 -6.34 -7.99 -5.13
N LEU A 47 -7.25 -7.89 -6.11
CA LEU A 47 -8.40 -7.00 -6.03
C LEU A 47 -9.35 -7.40 -4.89
N GLY A 48 -9.71 -8.69 -4.82
CA GLY A 48 -10.62 -9.22 -3.81
C GLY A 48 -10.09 -9.06 -2.38
N PHE A 49 -8.84 -9.46 -2.13
CA PHE A 49 -8.24 -9.36 -0.80
C PHE A 49 -7.94 -7.92 -0.39
N PHE A 50 -7.59 -7.04 -1.33
CA PHE A 50 -7.44 -5.61 -1.03
C PHE A 50 -8.78 -5.00 -0.58
N LEU A 51 -9.86 -5.22 -1.35
CA LEU A 51 -11.18 -4.69 -1.03
C LEU A 51 -11.74 -5.31 0.26
N GLY A 52 -11.57 -6.61 0.44
CA GLY A 52 -11.95 -7.32 1.66
C GLY A 52 -11.22 -6.79 2.89
N ALA A 53 -9.90 -6.58 2.80
CA ALA A 53 -9.11 -5.99 3.89
C ALA A 53 -9.52 -4.56 4.20
N GLY A 54 -9.78 -3.76 3.16
CA GLY A 54 -10.26 -2.40 3.30
C GLY A 54 -11.62 -2.35 4.01
N CYS A 55 -12.57 -3.19 3.58
CA CYS A 55 -13.87 -3.33 4.23
C CYS A 55 -13.71 -3.74 5.70
N LEU A 56 -12.99 -4.84 5.97
CA LEU A 56 -12.79 -5.35 7.32
C LEU A 56 -12.16 -4.29 8.24
N THR A 57 -11.07 -3.67 7.79
CA THR A 57 -10.35 -2.65 8.58
C THR A 57 -11.20 -1.41 8.80
N GLY A 58 -11.97 -0.98 7.80
CA GLY A 58 -12.87 0.17 7.90
C GLY A 58 -14.00 -0.09 8.89
N GLN A 59 -14.71 -1.21 8.74
CA GLN A 59 -15.84 -1.56 9.60
C GLN A 59 -15.42 -1.78 11.05
N LEU A 60 -14.33 -2.53 11.29
CA LEU A 60 -13.78 -2.67 12.64
C LEU A 60 -13.26 -1.34 13.19
N GLY A 61 -12.70 -0.49 12.33
CA GLY A 61 -12.28 0.85 12.69
C GLY A 61 -13.43 1.70 13.22
N HIS A 62 -14.63 1.61 12.66
CA HIS A 62 -15.82 2.32 13.18
C HIS A 62 -16.23 1.87 14.59
N ILE A 63 -15.99 0.60 14.95
CA ILE A 63 -16.34 0.04 16.26
C ILE A 63 -15.26 0.37 17.30
N VAL A 64 -14.00 0.12 16.97
CA VAL A 64 -12.86 0.29 17.91
C VAL A 64 -12.47 1.76 18.05
N GLY A 65 -12.63 2.55 16.99
CA GLY A 65 -12.12 3.91 16.84
C GLY A 65 -10.90 3.93 15.92
N PRO A 66 -11.01 4.50 14.70
CA PRO A 66 -10.02 4.28 13.63
C PRO A 66 -8.69 4.99 13.87
N ARG A 67 -8.64 5.94 14.80
CA ARG A 67 -7.43 6.66 15.23
C ARG A 67 -6.91 6.20 16.60
N ARG A 68 -7.51 5.18 17.23
CA ARG A 68 -7.00 4.69 18.53
C ARG A 68 -5.60 4.12 18.35
N ARG A 69 -4.67 4.50 19.23
CA ARG A 69 -3.26 4.08 19.14
C ARG A 69 -3.10 2.57 19.03
N LEU A 70 -3.76 1.80 19.91
CA LEU A 70 -3.70 0.33 19.89
C LEU A 70 -4.28 -0.28 18.61
N TRP A 71 -5.31 0.35 18.03
CA TRP A 71 -5.86 -0.07 16.74
C TRP A 71 -4.83 0.11 15.62
N LEU A 72 -4.21 1.30 15.54
CA LEU A 72 -3.20 1.61 14.54
C LEU A 72 -1.97 0.68 14.65
N ILE A 73 -1.50 0.44 15.87
CA ILE A 73 -0.38 -0.49 16.13
C ILE A 73 -0.78 -1.90 15.74
N GLY A 74 -1.93 -2.39 16.20
CA GLY A 74 -2.41 -3.73 15.91
C GLY A 74 -2.56 -3.99 14.42
N CYS A 75 -3.19 -3.08 13.67
CA CYS A 75 -3.31 -3.22 12.24
C CYS A 75 -1.94 -3.16 11.54
N ASN A 76 -1.04 -2.24 11.91
CA ASN A 76 0.29 -2.19 11.29
C ASN A 76 1.13 -3.44 11.59
N PHE A 77 1.02 -4.00 12.79
CA PHE A 77 1.66 -5.24 13.18
C PHE A 77 1.14 -6.42 12.36
N VAL A 78 -0.19 -6.61 12.28
CA VAL A 78 -0.80 -7.68 11.47
C VAL A 78 -0.38 -7.55 10.01
N GLN A 79 -0.46 -6.34 9.43
CA GLN A 79 -0.03 -6.09 8.06
C GLN A 79 1.44 -6.43 7.84
N ALA A 80 2.32 -6.14 8.80
CA ALA A 80 3.74 -6.48 8.69
C ALA A 80 3.98 -8.00 8.77
N CYS A 81 3.27 -8.71 9.65
CA CYS A 81 3.29 -10.18 9.71
C CYS A 81 2.85 -10.80 8.37
N LEU A 82 1.81 -10.26 7.73
CA LEU A 82 1.36 -10.72 6.41
C LEU A 82 2.44 -10.50 5.33
N VAL A 83 3.11 -9.35 5.35
CA VAL A 83 4.22 -9.05 4.41
C VAL A 83 5.41 -9.97 4.67
N PHE A 84 5.77 -10.25 5.93
CA PHE A 84 6.81 -11.23 6.24
C PHE A 84 6.43 -12.65 5.83
N ALA A 85 5.18 -13.07 6.05
CA ALA A 85 4.69 -14.37 5.60
C ALA A 85 4.79 -14.50 4.07
N ALA A 86 4.41 -13.45 3.33
CA ALA A 86 4.59 -13.40 1.87
C ALA A 86 6.06 -13.57 1.45
N GLY A 87 6.96 -12.83 2.09
CA GLY A 87 8.40 -12.93 1.85
C GLY A 87 8.98 -14.31 2.20
N ALA A 88 8.52 -14.91 3.30
CA ALA A 88 8.93 -16.25 3.72
C ALA A 88 8.45 -17.34 2.75
N VAL A 89 7.23 -17.23 2.23
CA VAL A 89 6.73 -18.15 1.20
C VAL A 89 7.57 -18.03 -0.07
N GLN A 90 7.87 -16.82 -0.53
CA GLN A 90 8.77 -16.63 -1.68
C GLN A 90 10.19 -17.17 -1.40
N TYR A 91 10.70 -17.00 -0.19
CA TYR A 91 12.04 -17.47 0.17
C TYR A 91 12.14 -19.00 0.17
N VAL A 92 11.15 -19.69 0.72
CA VAL A 92 11.18 -21.16 0.83
C VAL A 92 10.84 -21.85 -0.49
N TYR A 93 9.87 -21.33 -1.23
CA TYR A 93 9.30 -22.02 -2.40
C TYR A 93 9.67 -21.39 -3.74
N GLY A 94 10.38 -20.26 -3.74
CA GLY A 94 10.67 -19.46 -4.92
C GLY A 94 9.46 -18.68 -5.43
N VAL A 95 9.70 -17.88 -6.48
CA VAL A 95 8.65 -17.15 -7.18
C VAL A 95 7.99 -18.06 -8.21
N GLN A 96 6.66 -18.09 -8.19
CA GLN A 96 5.85 -18.78 -9.20
C GLN A 96 4.86 -17.76 -9.77
N LEU A 97 4.80 -17.65 -11.10
CA LEU A 97 3.87 -16.72 -11.76
C LEU A 97 2.40 -17.10 -11.50
N GLN A 98 2.11 -18.41 -11.40
CA GLN A 98 0.76 -18.94 -11.25
C GLN A 98 0.69 -20.02 -10.16
N GLY A 99 -0.53 -20.34 -9.74
CA GLY A 99 -0.82 -21.41 -8.79
C GLY A 99 -1.11 -20.91 -7.39
N ALA A 100 -1.41 -21.85 -6.48
CA ALA A 100 -1.89 -21.53 -5.13
C ALA A 100 -0.92 -20.65 -4.33
N ARG A 101 0.40 -20.80 -4.53
CA ARG A 101 1.43 -20.01 -3.84
C ARG A 101 1.49 -18.57 -4.35
N ALA A 102 1.34 -18.37 -5.66
CA ALA A 102 1.25 -17.04 -6.27
C ALA A 102 0.03 -16.28 -5.75
N ILE A 103 -1.12 -16.96 -5.73
CA ILE A 103 -2.37 -16.44 -5.16
C ILE A 103 -2.18 -16.12 -3.68
N LEU A 104 -1.56 -17.01 -2.89
CA LEU A 104 -1.31 -16.76 -1.47
C LEU A 104 -0.46 -15.51 -1.25
N VAL A 105 0.69 -15.39 -1.94
CA VAL A 105 1.59 -14.23 -1.78
C VAL A 105 0.89 -12.94 -2.20
N THR A 106 0.23 -12.92 -3.35
CA THR A 106 -0.49 -11.73 -3.84
C THR A 106 -1.63 -11.34 -2.90
N SER A 107 -2.40 -12.29 -2.38
CA SER A 107 -3.45 -12.06 -1.38
C SER A 107 -2.92 -11.46 -0.08
N LEU A 108 -1.80 -11.97 0.45
CA LEU A 108 -1.19 -11.46 1.68
C LEU A 108 -0.74 -10.00 1.53
N LEU A 109 -0.03 -9.69 0.43
CA LEU A 109 0.45 -8.34 0.14
C LEU A 109 -0.71 -7.37 -0.14
N ALA A 110 -1.72 -7.82 -0.90
CA ALA A 110 -2.88 -7.02 -1.22
C ALA A 110 -3.75 -6.74 -0.01
N PHE A 111 -3.94 -7.72 0.88
CA PHE A 111 -4.63 -7.53 2.14
C PHE A 111 -3.92 -6.48 3.01
N ALA A 112 -2.59 -6.62 3.15
CA ALA A 112 -1.79 -5.67 3.92
C ALA A 112 -1.91 -4.24 3.34
N SER A 113 -1.90 -4.12 2.01
CA SER A 113 -2.03 -2.84 1.30
C SER A 113 -3.42 -2.22 1.41
N GLY A 114 -4.49 -3.01 1.29
CA GLY A 114 -5.88 -2.54 1.40
C GLY A 114 -6.19 -2.00 2.79
N SER A 115 -5.73 -2.72 3.82
CA SER A 115 -5.85 -2.29 5.21
C SER A 115 -5.01 -1.02 5.48
N GLN A 116 -3.82 -0.88 4.88
CA GLN A 116 -2.97 0.33 5.00
C GLN A 116 -3.68 1.57 4.44
N VAL A 117 -4.31 1.44 3.28
CA VAL A 117 -5.01 2.54 2.59
C VAL A 117 -6.19 3.07 3.41
N VAL A 118 -6.95 2.18 4.05
CA VAL A 118 -8.08 2.60 4.91
C VAL A 118 -7.59 3.28 6.19
N GLN A 119 -6.51 2.78 6.79
CA GLN A 119 -5.88 3.48 7.92
C GLN A 119 -5.35 4.86 7.53
N SER A 120 -4.70 5.00 6.36
CA SER A 120 -4.16 6.29 5.94
C SER A 120 -5.26 7.35 5.80
N ARG A 121 -6.43 6.96 5.26
CA ARG A 121 -7.60 7.83 5.16
C ARG A 121 -8.15 8.25 6.52
N SER A 122 -8.01 7.40 7.53
CA SER A 122 -8.50 7.70 8.88
C SER A 122 -7.82 8.92 9.49
N PHE A 123 -6.57 9.24 9.11
CA PHE A 123 -5.86 10.45 9.55
C PHE A 123 -6.38 11.75 8.93
N GLY A 124 -7.25 11.69 7.93
CA GLY A 124 -7.87 12.88 7.32
C GLY A 124 -6.91 13.80 6.56
N MET A 125 -5.70 13.32 6.25
CA MET A 125 -4.74 14.06 5.44
C MET A 125 -5.03 13.82 3.95
N THR A 126 -5.97 14.59 3.39
CA THR A 126 -6.43 14.43 2.00
C THR A 126 -5.32 14.56 0.96
N GLU A 127 -4.27 15.32 1.29
CA GLU A 127 -3.06 15.52 0.47
C GLU A 127 -2.19 14.25 0.32
N ILE A 128 -2.28 13.32 1.26
CA ILE A 128 -1.49 12.08 1.32
C ILE A 128 -2.44 10.89 1.23
N SER A 129 -3.12 10.76 0.08
CA SER A 129 -3.89 9.55 -0.20
C SER A 129 -2.97 8.48 -0.78
N THR A 130 -2.66 7.45 0.01
CA THR A 130 -1.86 6.30 -0.46
C THR A 130 -2.57 5.49 -1.56
N ALA A 131 -3.85 5.78 -1.84
CA ALA A 131 -4.63 5.16 -2.92
C ALA A 131 -4.52 5.87 -4.27
N MET A 132 -4.19 7.18 -4.29
CA MET A 132 -4.29 8.00 -5.51
C MET A 132 -3.06 8.89 -5.68
N ALA A 133 -1.90 8.28 -5.97
CA ALA A 133 -0.67 9.03 -6.19
C ALA A 133 -0.79 10.06 -7.33
N THR A 134 -1.57 9.75 -8.38
CA THR A 134 -1.83 10.67 -9.50
C THR A 134 -2.46 11.98 -9.05
N ALA A 135 -3.42 11.92 -8.10
CA ALA A 135 -4.04 13.13 -7.58
C ALA A 135 -3.01 14.02 -6.87
N ALA A 136 -2.10 13.44 -6.08
CA ALA A 136 -1.03 14.18 -5.43
C ALA A 136 -0.04 14.83 -6.43
N TRP A 137 0.26 14.17 -7.56
CA TRP A 137 1.05 14.75 -8.64
C TRP A 137 0.36 15.97 -9.25
N VAL A 138 -0.89 15.82 -9.68
CA VAL A 138 -1.66 16.90 -10.32
C VAL A 138 -1.82 18.07 -9.36
N ASP A 139 -2.25 17.80 -8.12
CA ASP A 139 -2.42 18.78 -7.07
C ASP A 139 -1.14 19.57 -6.75
N LEU A 140 0.03 18.94 -6.86
CA LEU A 140 1.32 19.61 -6.67
C LEU A 140 1.64 20.53 -7.86
N LEU A 141 1.38 20.08 -9.09
CA LEU A 141 1.67 20.84 -10.31
C LEU A 141 0.79 22.09 -10.46
N ILE A 142 -0.47 22.01 -10.01
CA ILE A 142 -1.43 23.13 -10.10
C ILE A 142 -1.46 24.00 -8.84
N ASP A 143 -0.60 23.74 -7.83
CA ASP A 143 -0.60 24.50 -6.58
C ASP A 143 -0.23 25.97 -6.84
N PRO A 144 -1.14 26.94 -6.62
CA PRO A 144 -0.85 28.36 -6.88
C PRO A 144 0.24 28.91 -5.95
N ASN A 145 0.50 28.22 -4.84
CA ASN A 145 1.44 28.57 -3.79
C ASN A 145 2.67 27.64 -3.81
N LEU A 146 3.01 27.06 -4.96
CA LEU A 146 4.09 26.09 -5.11
C LEU A 146 5.43 26.63 -4.58
N LEU A 147 5.75 27.88 -4.91
CA LEU A 147 7.03 28.53 -4.58
C LEU A 147 7.04 29.24 -3.21
N LEU A 148 5.91 29.31 -2.50
CA LEU A 148 5.88 29.92 -1.17
C LEU A 148 6.70 29.08 -0.18
N LEU A 149 7.51 29.76 0.64
CA LEU A 149 8.39 29.13 1.64
C LEU A 149 7.61 28.27 2.65
N ARG A 150 6.37 28.68 2.99
CA ARG A 150 5.54 28.00 3.99
C ARG A 150 4.22 27.55 3.39
N ASN A 151 4.23 26.35 2.80
CA ASN A 151 3.04 25.68 2.29
C ASN A 151 3.05 24.22 2.80
N ARG A 152 2.32 23.97 3.90
CA ARG A 152 2.23 22.64 4.54
C ARG A 152 1.63 21.59 3.59
N PRO A 153 0.51 21.87 2.88
CA PRO A 153 -0.04 20.98 1.87
C PRO A 153 0.96 20.55 0.80
N ARG A 154 1.63 21.52 0.18
CA ARG A 154 2.66 21.28 -0.83
C ARG A 154 3.81 20.43 -0.29
N THR A 155 4.29 20.76 0.90
CA THR A 155 5.41 20.02 1.53
C THR A 155 5.05 18.56 1.77
N ARG A 156 3.83 18.29 2.23
CA ARG A 156 3.33 16.92 2.42
C ARG A 156 3.24 16.14 1.12
N ARG A 157 2.71 16.74 0.05
CA ARG A 157 2.66 16.13 -1.29
C ARG A 157 4.05 15.82 -1.82
N VAL A 158 4.99 16.76 -1.73
CA VAL A 158 6.39 16.58 -2.16
C VAL A 158 7.05 15.43 -1.41
N VAL A 159 6.93 15.39 -0.07
CA VAL A 159 7.52 14.32 0.74
C VAL A 159 6.88 12.98 0.41
N PHE A 160 5.55 12.92 0.25
CA PHE A 160 4.84 11.71 -0.14
C PHE A 160 5.30 11.16 -1.50
N LEU A 161 5.30 12.00 -2.54
CA LEU A 161 5.70 11.61 -3.89
C LEU A 161 7.18 11.21 -3.95
N SER A 162 8.05 11.95 -3.28
CA SER A 162 9.48 11.62 -3.18
C SER A 162 9.68 10.27 -2.47
N SER A 163 8.97 10.03 -1.37
CA SER A 163 9.02 8.76 -0.64
C SER A 163 8.52 7.59 -1.49
N LEU A 164 7.49 7.82 -2.31
CA LEU A 164 6.96 6.82 -3.25
C LEU A 164 7.99 6.47 -4.32
N VAL A 165 8.62 7.46 -4.95
CA VAL A 165 9.65 7.26 -5.99
C VAL A 165 10.87 6.56 -5.41
N ILE A 166 11.41 7.05 -4.28
CA ILE A 166 12.56 6.44 -3.61
C ILE A 166 12.23 5.00 -3.21
N GLY A 167 11.07 4.77 -2.60
CA GLY A 167 10.64 3.43 -2.20
C GLY A 167 10.36 2.48 -3.39
N ALA A 168 10.02 3.00 -4.57
CA ALA A 168 9.92 2.20 -5.80
C ALA A 168 11.30 1.86 -6.35
N LEU A 169 12.21 2.84 -6.43
CA LEU A 169 13.59 2.66 -6.88
C LEU A 169 14.35 1.68 -5.98
N LEU A 170 14.30 1.85 -4.66
CA LEU A 170 14.92 0.92 -3.72
C LEU A 170 14.36 -0.50 -3.88
N GLY A 171 13.04 -0.63 -4.07
CA GLY A 171 12.41 -1.92 -4.36
C GLY A 171 12.96 -2.59 -5.61
N ALA A 172 13.02 -1.84 -6.71
CA ALA A 172 13.54 -2.34 -7.98
C ALA A 172 15.04 -2.69 -7.91
N VAL A 173 15.84 -1.90 -7.19
CA VAL A 173 17.27 -2.18 -6.98
C VAL A 173 17.46 -3.44 -6.15
N ILE A 174 16.75 -3.59 -5.03
CA ILE A 174 16.83 -4.79 -4.19
C ILE A 174 16.32 -6.01 -4.96
N TYR A 175 15.21 -5.87 -5.70
CA TYR A 175 14.68 -6.91 -6.58
C TYR A 175 15.75 -7.41 -7.55
N ARG A 176 16.45 -6.49 -8.24
CA ARG A 176 17.48 -6.83 -9.21
C ARG A 176 18.73 -7.45 -8.60
N THR A 177 19.13 -7.01 -7.40
CA THR A 177 20.44 -7.38 -6.80
C THR A 177 20.37 -8.53 -5.81
N ALA A 178 19.28 -8.63 -5.05
CA ALA A 178 19.10 -9.59 -3.96
C ALA A 178 17.80 -10.42 -4.09
N GLY A 179 16.98 -10.18 -5.11
CA GLY A 179 15.75 -10.92 -5.38
C GLY A 179 14.51 -10.35 -4.67
N SER A 180 13.34 -10.78 -5.14
CA SER A 180 12.04 -10.28 -4.68
C SER A 180 11.74 -10.53 -3.22
N HIS A 181 12.02 -11.74 -2.73
CA HIS A 181 11.86 -12.13 -1.33
C HIS A 181 12.54 -11.15 -0.36
N VAL A 182 13.80 -10.76 -0.60
CA VAL A 182 14.53 -9.77 0.21
C VAL A 182 13.84 -8.41 0.14
N ALA A 183 13.41 -7.95 -1.03
CA ALA A 183 12.67 -6.69 -1.16
C ALA A 183 11.36 -6.72 -0.35
N ILE A 184 10.61 -7.82 -0.36
CA ILE A 184 9.40 -7.97 0.45
C ILE A 184 9.73 -7.96 1.95
N LEU A 185 10.76 -8.68 2.39
CA LEU A 185 11.18 -8.71 3.80
C LEU A 185 11.63 -7.32 4.29
N VAL A 186 12.38 -6.57 3.48
CA VAL A 186 12.73 -5.17 3.77
C VAL A 186 11.48 -4.31 3.89
N SER A 187 10.44 -4.58 3.06
CA SER A 187 9.16 -3.87 3.17
C SER A 187 8.46 -4.17 4.49
N GLY A 188 8.48 -5.44 4.92
CA GLY A 188 7.93 -5.86 6.20
C GLY A 188 8.66 -5.19 7.37
N GLY A 189 9.99 -5.12 7.30
CA GLY A 189 10.82 -4.44 8.30
C GLY A 189 10.51 -2.95 8.43
N GLY A 190 10.45 -2.22 7.32
CA GLY A 190 10.05 -0.80 7.32
C GLY A 190 8.65 -0.61 7.90
N LYS A 191 7.74 -1.54 7.64
CA LYS A 191 6.39 -1.52 8.17
C LYS A 191 6.31 -1.78 9.68
N MET A 192 7.09 -2.73 10.19
CA MET A 192 7.24 -2.96 11.62
C MET A 192 7.82 -1.73 12.33
N LEU A 193 8.82 -1.09 11.72
CA LEU A 193 9.40 0.13 12.26
C LEU A 193 8.31 1.21 12.44
N VAL A 194 7.45 1.41 11.44
CA VAL A 194 6.31 2.33 11.56
C VAL A 194 5.33 1.90 12.67
N ALA A 195 5.05 0.60 12.82
CA ALA A 195 4.22 0.10 13.92
C ALA A 195 4.82 0.47 15.29
N PHE A 196 6.13 0.33 15.46
CA PHE A 196 6.84 0.75 16.67
C PHE A 196 6.82 2.26 16.88
N MET A 197 6.94 3.07 15.82
CA MET A 197 6.87 4.54 15.94
C MET A 197 5.53 5.02 16.51
N TYR A 198 4.41 4.33 16.23
CA TYR A 198 3.12 4.66 16.83
C TYR A 198 3.07 4.51 18.36
N LEU A 199 3.97 3.73 18.97
CA LEU A 199 4.07 3.63 20.43
C LEU A 199 4.54 4.95 21.05
N PHE A 200 5.39 5.70 20.35
CA PHE A 200 6.01 6.93 20.85
C PHE A 200 5.32 8.20 20.37
N ASN A 201 4.42 8.10 19.39
CA ASN A 201 3.79 9.28 18.81
C ASN A 201 2.79 9.91 19.78
N GLU A 202 2.70 11.25 19.81
CA GLU A 202 1.75 11.95 20.67
C GLU A 202 0.31 11.78 20.17
N THR A 203 -0.63 11.74 21.11
CA THR A 203 -2.06 11.71 20.76
C THR A 203 -2.45 13.10 20.28
N GLU A 204 -3.08 13.20 19.11
CA GLU A 204 -3.60 14.47 18.61
C GLU A 204 -4.58 15.05 19.65
N GLN A 205 -4.25 16.21 20.21
CA GLN A 205 -5.13 16.88 21.16
C GLN A 205 -6.42 17.29 20.43
N PRO A 206 -7.59 17.19 21.07
CA PRO A 206 -8.82 17.73 20.50
C PRO A 206 -8.57 19.21 20.16
N LYS A 207 -8.81 19.61 18.91
CA LYS A 207 -8.86 21.04 18.60
C LYS A 207 -10.04 21.62 19.36
N ASP A 208 -9.78 22.44 20.36
CA ASP A 208 -10.83 23.19 21.06
C ASP A 208 -11.68 23.92 20.03
N GLN A 209 -12.99 23.65 20.05
CA GLN A 209 -13.97 24.25 19.14
C GLN A 209 -14.21 25.75 19.42
N ASN A 210 -13.37 26.41 20.21
CA ASN A 210 -13.57 27.80 20.66
C ASN A 210 -12.86 28.88 19.81
N GLU A 211 -12.20 28.56 18.70
CA GLU A 211 -11.69 29.56 17.74
C GLU A 211 -12.64 29.76 16.54
N LYS A 212 -13.94 29.84 16.81
CA LYS A 212 -14.93 30.40 15.89
C LYS A 212 -15.85 31.35 16.63
N VAL A 213 -15.34 32.55 16.94
CA VAL A 213 -16.13 33.78 17.07
C VAL A 213 -15.38 34.87 16.31
#